data_AF-A0A7C3C1H5-F1
#
_entry.id   AF-A0A7C3C1H5-F1
#
_cell.length_a   1.000
_cell.length_b   1.000
_cell.length_c   1.000
_cell.angle_alpha   90.00
_cell.angle_beta   90.00
_cell.angle_gamma   90.00
#
_symmetry.space_group_name_H-M   'P 1'
#
loop_
_entity.id
_entity.type
_entity.pdbx_description
1 polymer ?
#
loop_
_entity_poly.entity_id
_entity_poly.type
_entity_poly.pdbx_seq_one_letter_code
_entity_poly.pdbx_strand_id
1 'polypeptide(L)' 'MGHATIPVYKTKTYTIPPELSGKGAKKHPFVIVGAGPIGLVLALDMARKGHDVLIVTAFDFIA' A
#
# COMPACT_ATOMS: atom_id res chain seq x y z
N MET A 1 14.02 -25.65 -27.81
CA MET A 1 14.46 -24.94 -26.59
C MET A 1 13.57 -23.70 -26.46
N GLY A 2 12.38 -23.88 -25.88
CA GLY A 2 11.26 -22.95 -26.00
C GLY A 2 11.14 -21.98 -24.81
N HIS A 3 11.25 -20.70 -25.12
CA HIS A 3 10.70 -19.51 -24.45
C HIS A 3 9.74 -19.77 -23.26
N ALA A 4 10.23 -19.49 -22.04
CA ALA A 4 9.49 -19.54 -20.78
C ALA A 4 8.84 -18.20 -20.37
N THR A 5 8.52 -17.34 -21.35
CA THR A 5 8.13 -15.92 -21.11
C THR A 5 6.65 -15.61 -21.35
N ILE A 6 5.77 -16.63 -21.44
CA ILE A 6 4.33 -16.40 -21.50
C ILE A 6 3.79 -16.29 -20.06
N PRO A 7 3.20 -15.16 -19.64
CA PRO A 7 2.54 -15.09 -18.34
C PRO A 7 1.34 -16.03 -18.33
N VAL A 8 1.48 -17.17 -17.64
CA VAL A 8 0.38 -18.10 -17.39
C VAL A 8 -0.51 -17.49 -16.31
N TYR A 9 -1.80 -17.34 -16.60
CA TYR A 9 -2.76 -16.88 -15.62
C TYR A 9 -2.81 -17.86 -14.44
N LYS A 10 -2.41 -17.39 -13.26
CA LYS A 10 -2.39 -18.20 -12.05
C LYS A 10 -3.67 -17.92 -11.25
N THR A 11 -4.54 -18.92 -11.15
CA THR A 11 -5.75 -18.81 -10.33
C THR A 11 -5.36 -18.51 -8.89
N LYS A 12 -5.80 -17.37 -8.36
CA LYS A 12 -5.64 -17.03 -6.95
C LYS A 12 -6.85 -17.56 -6.19
N THR A 13 -6.61 -18.35 -5.15
CA THR A 13 -7.67 -18.75 -4.22
C THR A 13 -8.18 -17.50 -3.52
N TYR A 14 -9.50 -17.29 -3.57
CA TYR A 14 -10.14 -16.20 -2.85
C TYR A 14 -10.16 -16.50 -1.35
N THR A 15 -9.72 -15.54 -0.55
CA THR A 15 -9.82 -15.57 0.92
C THR A 15 -10.77 -14.47 1.34
N ILE A 16 -11.77 -14.81 2.16
CA ILE A 16 -12.72 -13.82 2.69
C ILE A 16 -11.94 -12.80 3.52
N PRO A 17 -12.04 -11.50 3.20
CA PRO A 17 -11.28 -10.49 3.91
C PRO A 17 -11.82 -10.29 5.34
N PRO A 18 -10.96 -9.89 6.30
CA PRO A 18 -11.31 -9.80 7.72
C PRO A 18 -12.58 -9.00 8.00
N GLU A 19 -12.78 -7.90 7.29
CA GLU A 19 -13.93 -7.00 7.37
C GLU A 19 -15.26 -7.66 6.97
N LEU A 20 -15.24 -8.69 6.13
CA LEU A 20 -16.43 -9.48 5.75
C LEU A 20 -16.62 -10.73 6.63
N SER A 21 -15.64 -11.05 7.49
CA SER A 21 -15.66 -12.24 8.36
C SER A 21 -16.05 -11.95 9.81
N GLY A 22 -16.42 -10.71 10.14
CA GLY A 22 -16.75 -10.28 11.50
C GLY A 22 -15.54 -10.06 12.41
N LYS A 23 -14.32 -10.21 11.89
CA LYS A 23 -13.05 -10.03 12.63
C LYS A 23 -12.60 -8.57 12.77
N GLY A 24 -13.43 -7.61 12.34
CA GLY A 24 -13.12 -6.19 12.31
C GLY A 24 -12.18 -5.81 11.15
N ALA A 25 -12.20 -4.54 10.75
CA ALA A 25 -11.31 -4.03 9.72
C ALA A 25 -9.87 -3.95 10.26
N LYS A 26 -8.91 -4.55 9.55
CA LYS A 26 -7.49 -4.47 9.90
C LYS A 26 -6.90 -3.17 9.36
N LYS A 27 -6.17 -2.43 10.21
CA LYS A 27 -5.34 -1.32 9.75
C LYS A 27 -4.01 -1.86 9.22
N HIS A 28 -3.63 -1.41 8.03
CA HIS A 28 -2.37 -1.75 7.40
C HIS A 28 -1.42 -0.54 7.41
N PRO A 29 -0.11 -0.75 7.54
CA PRO A 29 0.88 0.30 7.39
C PRO A 29 0.99 0.74 5.92
N PHE A 30 1.28 2.02 5.71
CA PHE A 30 1.43 2.64 4.40
C PHE A 30 2.87 3.11 4.17
N VAL A 31 3.38 2.86 2.96
CA VAL A 31 4.63 3.46 2.48
C VAL A 31 4.28 4.40 1.34
N ILE A 32 4.66 5.67 1.47
CA ILE A 32 4.42 6.71 0.47
C ILE A 32 5.76 7.13 -0.12
N VAL A 33 5.89 7.05 -1.44
CA VAL A 33 7.10 7.47 -2.15
C VAL A 33 6.89 8.86 -2.72
N GLY A 34 7.70 9.82 -2.25
CA GLY A 34 7.64 11.24 -2.59
C GLY A 34 7.08 12.10 -1.47
N ALA A 35 7.87 13.09 -1.04
CA ALA A 35 7.50 14.08 -0.02
C ALA A 35 7.09 15.44 -0.63
N GLY A 36 6.46 15.42 -1.81
CA GLY A 36 5.80 16.60 -2.37
C GLY A 36 4.42 16.84 -1.75
N PRO A 37 3.74 17.94 -2.11
CA PRO A 37 2.47 18.33 -1.48
C PRO A 37 1.42 17.22 -1.45
N ILE A 38 1.28 16.47 -2.55
CA ILE A 38 0.32 15.36 -2.66
C ILE A 38 0.69 14.22 -1.71
N GLY A 39 1.97 13.85 -1.65
CA GLY A 39 2.47 12.78 -0.78
C GLY A 39 2.29 13.13 0.69
N LEU A 40 2.56 14.39 1.07
CA LEU A 40 2.38 14.88 2.44
C LEU A 40 0.91 14.94 2.84
N VAL A 41 0.02 15.43 1.97
CA VAL A 41 -1.42 15.46 2.24
C VAL A 41 -1.96 14.05 2.43
N LEU A 42 -1.55 13.10 1.59
CA LEU A 42 -1.93 11.70 1.74
C LEU A 42 -1.41 11.10 3.05
N ALA A 43 -0.15 11.36 3.39
CA ALA A 43 0.46 10.88 4.63
C ALA A 43 -0.30 11.39 5.86
N LEU A 44 -0.65 12.68 5.87
CA LEU A 44 -1.42 13.29 6.95
C LEU A 44 -2.83 12.71 7.05
N ASP A 45 -3.53 12.53 5.93
CA ASP A 45 -4.87 11.95 5.93
C ASP A 45 -4.86 10.50 6.48
N MET A 46 -3.90 9.69 6.05
CA MET A 46 -3.75 8.30 6.53
C MET A 46 -3.35 8.24 8.00
N ALA A 47 -2.40 9.08 8.43
CA ALA A 47 -2.00 9.18 9.83
C ALA A 47 -3.18 9.61 10.72
N ARG A 48 -4.01 10.57 10.27
CA ARG A 48 -5.22 11.01 11.00
C ARG A 48 -6.27 9.92 11.12
N LYS A 49 -6.35 9.02 10.13
CA LYS A 49 -7.19 7.80 10.19
C LYS A 49 -6.57 6.71 11.08
N GLY A 50 -5.39 6.97 11.65
CA GLY A 50 -4.68 6.10 12.58
C GLY A 50 -3.97 4.95 11.90
N HIS A 51 -3.49 5.16 10.68
CA HIS A 51 -2.57 4.24 10.01
C HIS A 51 -1.12 4.59 10.36
N ASP A 52 -0.27 3.57 10.44
CA ASP A 52 1.19 3.76 10.47
C ASP A 52 1.67 4.16 9.08
N VAL A 53 2.38 5.28 8.97
CA VAL A 53 2.81 5.83 7.68
C VAL A 53 4.32 6.05 7.68
N LEU A 54 4.98 5.54 6.64
CA LEU A 54 6.37 5.81 6.30
C LEU A 54 6.44 6.58 4.98
N ILE A 55 7.14 7.72 4.97
CA ILE A 55 7.41 8.47 3.75
C ILE A 55 8.86 8.21 3.33
N VAL A 56 9.07 7.90 2.05
CA VAL A 56 10.40 7.76 1.44
C VAL A 56 10.54 8.84 0.39
N THR A 57 11.57 9.68 0.51
CA THR A 57 11.86 10.75 -0.45
C THR A 57 13.30 10.66 -0.93
N ALA A 58 13.54 11.08 -2.17
CA ALA A 58 14.88 11.14 -2.76
C ALA A 58 15.60 12.46 -2.43
N PHE A 59 14.92 13.41 -1.79
CA PHE A 59 15.47 14.71 -1.45
C PHE A 59 15.77 14.80 0.04
N ASP A 60 16.84 15.52 0.40
CA ASP A 60 17.20 15.82 1.79
C ASP A 60 16.34 16.94 2.41
N PHE A 61 15.27 17.35 1.72
CA PHE A 61 14.32 18.35 2.19
C PHE A 61 12.87 17.87 2.00
N ILE A 62 11.97 18.47 2.77
CA ILE A 62 10.52 18.32 2.63
C ILE A 62 10.01 19.53 1.85
N ALA A 63 9.26 19.27 0.79
CA ALA A 63 8.74 20.30 -0.11
C ALA A 63 7.41 20.88 0.36
#